data_AF-A0A6J6RR28-F1
#
_entry.id   AF-A0A6J6RR28-F1
#
_cell.length_a   1.000
_cell.length_b   1.000
_cell.length_c   1.000
_cell.angle_alpha   90.00
_cell.angle_beta   90.00
_cell.angle_gamma   90.00
#
_symmetry.space_group_name_H-M   'P 1'
#
loop_
_entity.id
_entity.type
_entity.pdbx_description
1 polymer ?
#
loop_
_entity_poly.entity_id
_entity_poly.type
_entity_poly.pdbx_seq_one_letter_code
_entity_poly.pdbx_strand_id
1 'polypeptide(L)' 'MVYLAISYDHRIVDGADAARFLSTLKERLEEGRFESDLGI' A
#
# COMPACT_ATOMS: atom_id res chain seq x y z
N MET A 1 13.31 -8.27 -0.48
CA MET A 1 13.08 -6.81 -0.63
C MET A 1 12.21 -6.60 -1.85
N VAL A 2 11.11 -5.86 -1.72
CA VAL A 2 10.16 -5.53 -2.80
C VAL A 2 10.04 -4.01 -2.89
N TYR A 3 9.89 -3.49 -4.11
CA TYR A 3 9.68 -2.07 -4.37
C TYR A 3 8.23 -1.83 -4.81
N LEU A 4 7.55 -0.91 -4.13
CA LEU A 4 6.19 -0.50 -4.46
C LEU A 4 6.22 0.90 -5.09
N ALA A 5 5.46 1.07 -6.15
CA ALA A 5 5.28 2.36 -6.82
C ALA A 5 3.82 2.54 -7.20
N ILE A 6 3.32 3.77 -7.05
CA ILE A 6 1.98 4.17 -7.47
C ILE A 6 2.06 5.46 -8.28
N SER A 7 1.12 5.64 -9.19
CA SER A 7 0.85 6.91 -9.85
C SER A 7 -0.47 7.46 -9.34
N TYR A 8 -0.54 8.76 -9.12
CA TYR A 8 -1.73 9.44 -8.60
C TYR A 8 -1.86 10.83 -9.21
N ASP A 9 -3.08 11.38 -9.18
CA ASP A 9 -3.35 12.75 -9.64
C ASP A 9 -2.99 13.75 -8.53
N HIS A 10 -1.86 14.44 -8.72
CA HIS A 10 -1.34 15.44 -7.78
C HIS A 10 -2.26 16.65 -7.55
N ARG A 11 -3.27 16.87 -8.39
CA ARG A 11 -4.25 17.95 -8.20
C ARG A 11 -5.24 17.63 -7.08
N ILE A 12 -5.40 16.35 -6.76
CA ILE A 12 -6.41 15.84 -5.83
C ILE A 12 -5.74 15.19 -4.61
N VAL A 13 -4.61 14.51 -4.80
CA VAL A 13 -3.90 13.77 -3.76
C VAL A 13 -2.51 14.36 -3.55
N ASP A 14 -2.14 14.57 -2.28
CA ASP A 14 -0.80 15.04 -1.94
C ASP A 14 0.22 13.90 -1.82
N GLY A 15 1.51 14.26 -1.84
CA GLY A 15 2.58 13.26 -1.76
C GLY A 15 2.73 12.61 -0.40
N ALA A 16 2.29 13.25 0.69
CA ALA A 16 2.33 12.67 2.02
C ALA A 16 1.30 11.56 2.16
N ASP A 17 0.09 11.76 1.63
CA ASP A 17 -0.98 10.77 1.59
C ASP A 17 -0.58 9.57 0.73
N ALA A 18 -0.01 9.81 -0.46
CA ALA A 18 0.51 8.75 -1.31
C ALA A 18 1.62 7.93 -0.63
N ALA A 19 2.56 8.59 0.07
CA ALA A 19 3.61 7.91 0.82
C ALA A 19 3.05 7.11 2.01
N ARG A 20 2.10 7.67 2.74
CA ARG A 20 1.47 7.02 3.90
C ARG A 20 0.67 5.79 3.47
N PHE A 21 -0.03 5.88 2.35
CA PHE A 21 -0.71 4.74 1.73
C PHE A 21 0.25 3.62 1.34
N LEU A 22 1.39 3.95 0.71
CA LEU A 22 2.43 2.97 0.38
C LEU A 22 3.02 2.29 1.63
N SER A 23 3.23 3.02 2.72
CA SER A 23 3.68 2.46 4.00
C SER A 23 2.66 1.47 4.57
N THR A 24 1.37 1.84 4.61
CA THR A 24 0.31 0.95 5.08
C THR A 24 0.20 -0.31 4.22
N LEU A 25 0.31 -0.20 2.89
CA LEU A 25 0.33 -1.36 2.01
C LEU A 25 1.53 -2.27 2.27
N LYS A 26 2.72 -1.68 2.48
CA LYS A 26 3.92 -2.43 2.83
C LYS A 26 3.70 -3.22 4.13
N GLU A 27 3.21 -2.57 5.18
CA GLU A 27 2.95 -3.21 6.47
C GLU A 27 1.96 -4.38 6.31
N ARG A 28 0.84 -4.19 5.62
CA ARG A 28 -0.14 -5.26 5.37
C ARG A 28 0.46 -6.44 4.59
N LEU A 29 1.30 -6.17 3.60
CA LEU A 29 2.00 -7.18 2.81
C LEU A 29 3.04 -7.94 3.64
N GLU A 30 3.74 -7.26 4.54
CA GLU A 30 4.72 -7.87 5.44
C GLU A 30 4.06 -8.68 6.57
N GLU A 31 2.89 -8.25 7.05
CA GLU A 31 2.10 -9.01 8.04
C GLU A 31 1.59 -10.34 7.47
N GLY A 32 1.38 -10.43 6.15
CA GLY A 32 1.08 -11.69 5.46
C GLY A 32 -0.29 -12.30 5.80
N ARG A 33 -1.15 -11.57 6.53
CA ARG A 33 -2.46 -12.04 7.00
C ARG A 33 -3.52 -11.96 5.91
N PHE A 34 -3.33 -12.73 4.86
CA PHE A 34 -4.22 -12.78 3.70
C PHE A 34 -5.21 -13.95 3.74
N GLU A 35 -5.15 -14.81 4.75
CA GLU A 35 -5.92 -16.06 4.81
C GLU A 35 -7.43 -15.82 4.68
N SER A 36 -7.95 -14.81 5.38
CA SER A 36 -9.37 -14.41 5.29
C SER A 36 -9.78 -13.84 3.94
N ASP A 37 -8.85 -13.18 3.24
CA ASP A 37 -9.10 -12.56 1.93
C ASP A 37 -8.93 -13.59 0.79
N LEU A 38 -8.15 -14.65 1.02
CA LEU A 38 -7.89 -15.74 0.08
C LEU A 38 -8.85 -16.93 0.26
N GLY A 39 -9.62 -16.96 1.35
CA GLY A 39 -10.62 -17.99 1.62
C GLY A 39 -10.03 -19.37 1.92
N ILE A 40 -8.82 -19.41 2.50
CA ILE A 40 -8.07 -20.64 2.84
C ILE A 40 -7.72 -20.69 4.33
#